data_AF-A0A2A2GG85-F1
#
_entry.id   AF-A0A2A2GG85-F1
#
_cell.length_a   1.000
_cell.length_b   1.000
_cell.length_c   1.000
_cell.angle_alpha   90.00
_cell.angle_beta   90.00
_cell.angle_gamma   90.00
#
_symmetry.space_group_name_H-M   'P 1'
#
loop_
_entity.id
_entity.type
_entity.pdbx_description
1 polymer ?
#
loop_
_entity_poly.entity_id
_entity_poly.type
_entity_poly.pdbx_seq_one_letter_code
_entity_poly.pdbx_strand_id
1 'polypeptide(L)'
;MDLTIGPNQFFWPAETVRGFYRQVAPSPAARVVLGELVCSKRLPFWEGELPGAIEALHAAGKEVALTTLALVTLKRERRLTADLMDLGLPVEVNDLTALRHMPVGRPFWVGPLVNVYNEGTLRWLAKRGAVRVCLPPELPLASVATLARAGTDLGVAVEVWGHGRLPLALSGRCYHARLHDRAKDSCQFVCEEDPDGRDVETLDGQPFLAVNGIQTLSQSTATAAHQVEALREAGVSALRLSPQSRGFAETVALYHRRLAGETGAGELASALRVWVPGGALSDGFLTGPAGASWSGA
;
A
#
# COMPACT_ATOMS: atom_id res chain seq x y z
N MET A 1 4.11 15.86 -8.31
CA MET A 1 3.92 14.49 -7.82
C MET A 1 5.07 14.12 -6.91
N ASP A 2 4.80 13.51 -5.77
CA ASP A 2 5.80 13.02 -4.80
C ASP A 2 5.59 11.52 -4.50
N LEU A 3 6.21 11.02 -3.43
CA LEU A 3 6.17 9.60 -3.04
C LEU A 3 5.55 9.43 -1.65
N THR A 4 4.62 8.47 -1.56
CA THR A 4 4.08 7.96 -0.30
C THR A 4 4.48 6.50 -0.14
N ILE A 5 5.11 6.14 0.97
CA ILE A 5 5.35 4.75 1.33
C ILE A 5 4.12 4.22 2.07
N GLY A 6 3.53 3.14 1.58
CA GLY A 6 2.39 2.47 2.21
C GLY A 6 2.78 1.67 3.46
N PRO A 7 1.80 1.16 4.22
CA PRO A 7 2.09 0.26 5.33
C PRO A 7 2.68 -1.05 4.82
N ASN A 8 3.50 -1.70 5.66
CA ASN A 8 3.97 -3.05 5.36
C ASN A 8 2.76 -3.98 5.28
N GLN A 9 2.58 -4.63 4.12
CA GLN A 9 1.50 -5.60 3.94
C GLN A 9 1.85 -6.95 4.58
N PHE A 10 3.14 -7.30 4.65
CA PHE A 10 3.65 -8.60 5.05
C PHE A 10 3.87 -8.73 6.56
N PHE A 11 4.21 -9.93 7.02
CA PHE A 11 4.57 -10.15 8.41
C PHE A 11 6.09 -10.24 8.56
N TRP A 12 6.69 -9.22 9.17
CA TRP A 12 8.13 -9.16 9.41
C TRP A 12 8.42 -9.21 10.92
N PRO A 13 9.56 -9.81 11.32
CA PRO A 13 10.06 -9.70 12.68
C PRO A 13 10.28 -8.24 13.10
N ALA A 14 10.15 -7.94 14.39
CA ALA A 14 10.33 -6.59 14.93
C ALA A 14 11.70 -5.96 14.56
N GLU A 15 12.77 -6.77 14.54
CA GLU A 15 14.09 -6.29 14.11
C GLU A 15 14.09 -5.79 12.66
N THR A 16 13.46 -6.54 11.75
CA THR A 16 13.32 -6.15 10.34
C THR A 16 12.47 -4.88 10.20
N VAL A 17 11.37 -4.76 10.95
CA VAL A 17 10.52 -3.56 10.95
C VAL A 17 11.32 -2.33 11.42
N ARG A 18 12.09 -2.46 12.50
CA ARG A 18 12.97 -1.40 13.01
C ARG A 18 14.04 -1.01 11.99
N GLY A 19 14.71 -2.00 11.38
CA GLY A 19 15.71 -1.77 10.34
C GLY A 19 15.12 -1.05 9.13
N PHE A 20 13.93 -1.47 8.68
CA PHE A 20 13.20 -0.86 7.57
C PHE A 20 12.93 0.63 7.80
N TYR A 21 12.36 1.01 8.94
CA TYR A 21 12.04 2.42 9.19
C TYR A 21 13.29 3.30 9.39
N ARG A 22 14.40 2.73 9.89
CA ARG A 22 15.71 3.43 9.90
C ARG A 22 16.22 3.72 8.49
N GLN A 23 16.00 2.83 7.53
CA GLN A 23 16.38 3.02 6.13
C GLN A 23 15.42 3.97 5.40
N VAL A 24 14.13 3.93 5.73
CA VAL A 24 13.11 4.81 5.15
C VAL A 24 13.24 6.24 5.64
N ALA A 25 13.64 6.47 6.89
CA ALA A 25 13.78 7.82 7.45
C ALA A 25 14.61 8.78 6.56
N PRO A 26 15.84 8.45 6.13
CA PRO A 26 16.62 9.33 5.24
C PRO A 26 16.19 9.28 3.77
N SER A 27 15.22 8.44 3.38
CA SER A 27 14.76 8.34 1.99
C SER A 27 14.05 9.62 1.52
N PRO A 28 13.95 9.87 0.20
CA PRO A 28 13.29 11.06 -0.32
C PRO A 28 11.75 10.99 -0.32
N ALA A 29 11.13 9.95 0.26
CA ALA A 29 9.69 9.89 0.38
C ALA A 29 9.17 10.97 1.33
N ALA A 30 8.13 11.69 0.89
CA ALA A 30 7.50 12.76 1.65
C ALA A 30 6.63 12.21 2.79
N ARG A 31 6.05 11.01 2.60
CA ARG A 31 5.07 10.44 3.53
C ARG A 31 5.26 8.97 3.76
N VAL A 32 4.86 8.53 4.94
CA VAL A 32 4.88 7.12 5.34
C VAL A 32 3.61 6.77 6.10
N VAL A 33 2.97 5.69 5.69
CA VAL A 33 1.91 5.03 6.46
C VAL A 33 2.52 3.84 7.19
N LEU A 34 2.23 3.70 8.47
CA LEU A 34 2.69 2.59 9.30
C LEU A 34 1.54 1.98 10.09
N GLY A 35 1.74 0.76 10.62
CA GLY A 35 0.71 -0.01 11.31
C GLY A 35 0.37 -1.30 10.58
N GLU A 36 -0.50 -2.11 11.19
CA GLU A 36 -0.92 -3.40 10.65
C GLU A 36 -2.18 -3.23 9.80
N LEU A 37 -2.05 -3.51 8.50
CA LEU A 37 -3.15 -3.38 7.53
C LEU A 37 -3.96 -4.68 7.38
N VAL A 38 -3.33 -5.85 7.52
CA VAL A 38 -3.84 -7.12 6.99
C VAL A 38 -4.41 -8.03 8.07
N CYS A 39 -3.69 -8.27 9.16
CA CYS A 39 -4.08 -9.24 10.18
C CYS A 39 -3.70 -8.79 11.58
N SER A 40 -4.71 -8.46 12.40
CA SER A 40 -4.56 -7.99 13.78
C SER A 40 -3.73 -8.89 14.70
N LYS A 41 -3.60 -10.19 14.38
CA LYS A 41 -2.79 -11.14 15.17
C LYS A 41 -1.29 -10.83 15.11
N ARG A 42 -0.82 -10.14 14.07
CA ARG A 42 0.60 -9.84 13.83
C ARG A 42 1.10 -8.67 14.67
N LEU A 43 0.23 -7.68 14.89
CA LEU A 43 0.59 -6.41 15.54
C LEU A 43 1.31 -6.58 16.89
N PRO A 44 0.88 -7.46 17.82
CA PRO A 44 1.55 -7.62 19.12
C PRO A 44 3.02 -8.05 19.05
N PHE A 45 3.48 -8.60 17.93
CA PHE A 45 4.88 -9.04 17.78
C PHE A 45 5.84 -7.89 17.48
N TRP A 46 5.34 -6.75 17.02
CA TRP A 46 6.19 -5.65 16.54
C TRP A 46 5.67 -4.25 16.89
N GLU A 47 4.49 -4.11 17.50
CA GLU A 47 3.89 -2.82 17.84
C GLU A 47 4.79 -1.93 18.72
N GLY A 48 5.67 -2.54 19.52
CA GLY A 48 6.68 -1.82 20.31
C GLY A 48 7.67 -1.00 19.48
N GLU A 49 7.79 -1.26 18.17
CA GLU A 49 8.64 -0.50 17.25
C GLU A 49 7.96 0.75 16.69
N LEU A 50 6.62 0.88 16.82
CA LEU A 50 5.87 2.03 16.29
C LEU A 50 6.36 3.37 16.84
N PRO A 51 6.53 3.58 18.17
CA PRO A 51 6.92 4.89 18.69
C PRO A 51 8.27 5.38 18.15
N GLY A 52 9.27 4.49 18.14
CA GLY A 52 10.61 4.81 17.62
C GLY A 52 10.62 5.06 16.11
N ALA A 53 9.80 4.33 15.35
CA ALA A 53 9.62 4.59 13.93
C ALA A 53 8.98 5.96 13.69
N ILE A 54 7.90 6.31 14.39
CA ILE A 54 7.21 7.59 14.26
C ILE A 54 8.16 8.75 14.57
N GLU A 55 8.90 8.67 15.68
CA GLU A 55 9.88 9.69 16.07
C GLU A 55 10.95 9.89 14.99
N ALA A 56 11.55 8.80 14.51
CA ALA A 56 12.58 8.86 13.47
C ALA A 56 12.06 9.45 12.15
N LEU A 57 10.84 9.10 11.75
CA LEU A 57 10.23 9.60 10.52
C LEU A 57 9.88 11.10 10.62
N HIS A 58 9.33 11.54 11.76
CA HIS A 58 9.08 12.97 12.01
C HIS A 58 10.38 13.78 12.09
N ALA A 59 11.42 13.26 12.75
CA ALA A 59 12.73 13.91 12.80
C ALA A 59 13.35 14.06 11.41
N ALA A 60 13.02 13.16 10.48
CA ALA A 60 13.39 13.24 9.07
C ALA A 60 12.43 14.09 8.21
N GLY A 61 11.47 14.78 8.82
CA GLY A 61 10.56 15.72 8.14
C GLY A 61 9.42 15.06 7.35
N LYS A 62 9.08 13.80 7.63
CA LYS A 62 8.02 13.08 6.92
C LYS A 62 6.64 13.32 7.51
N GLU A 63 5.62 13.34 6.66
CA GLU A 63 4.23 13.24 7.10
C GLU A 63 3.92 11.76 7.41
N VAL A 64 3.43 11.49 8.62
CA VAL A 64 3.26 10.13 9.13
C VAL A 64 1.79 9.86 9.41
N ALA A 65 1.26 8.74 8.92
CA ALA A 65 -0.10 8.29 9.20
C ALA A 65 -0.14 6.84 9.73
N LEU A 66 -1.10 6.54 10.61
CA LEU A 66 -1.36 5.18 11.08
C LEU A 66 -2.44 4.52 10.22
N THR A 67 -2.23 3.29 9.76
CA THR A 67 -3.27 2.55 9.04
C THR A 67 -4.25 1.86 9.98
N THR A 68 -5.53 1.84 9.61
CA THR A 68 -6.48 0.86 10.15
C THR A 68 -6.25 -0.50 9.52
N LEU A 69 -6.85 -1.54 10.11
CA LEU A 69 -7.06 -2.81 9.40
C LEU A 69 -7.98 -2.59 8.20
N ALA A 70 -7.77 -3.39 7.15
CA ALA A 70 -8.63 -3.41 5.97
C ALA A 70 -9.87 -4.31 6.11
N LEU A 71 -9.86 -5.20 7.11
CA LEU A 71 -10.98 -6.10 7.38
C LEU A 71 -11.18 -6.26 8.88
N VAL A 72 -12.11 -5.47 9.44
CA VAL A 72 -12.43 -5.49 10.88
C VAL A 72 -13.57 -6.47 11.16
N THR A 73 -13.28 -7.58 11.84
CA THR A 73 -14.25 -8.68 12.07
C THR A 73 -14.52 -8.95 13.55
N LEU A 74 -13.62 -8.54 14.45
CA LEU A 74 -13.66 -8.91 15.86
C LEU A 74 -13.85 -7.70 16.77
N LYS A 75 -14.43 -7.95 17.97
CA LYS A 75 -14.63 -6.88 18.98
C LYS A 75 -13.33 -6.18 19.35
N ARG A 76 -12.24 -6.94 19.49
CA ARG A 76 -10.91 -6.39 19.80
C ARG A 76 -10.37 -5.50 18.68
N GLU A 77 -10.62 -5.86 17.41
CA GLU A 77 -10.15 -5.10 16.24
C GLU A 77 -10.88 -3.75 16.14
N ARG A 78 -12.17 -3.73 16.47
CA ARG A 78 -12.94 -2.48 16.60
C ARG A 78 -12.40 -1.59 17.71
N ARG A 79 -12.00 -2.16 18.85
CA ARG A 79 -11.37 -1.40 19.94
C ARG A 79 -10.04 -0.80 19.49
N LEU A 80 -9.14 -1.63 18.91
CA LEU A 80 -7.88 -1.15 18.35
C LEU A 80 -8.08 -0.02 17.34
N THR A 81 -9.10 -0.14 16.48
CA THR A 81 -9.44 0.92 15.50
C THR A 81 -9.94 2.21 16.17
N ALA A 82 -10.64 2.11 17.29
CA ALA A 82 -11.04 3.28 18.07
C ALA A 82 -9.82 3.92 18.74
N ASP A 83 -8.95 3.12 19.36
CA ASP A 83 -7.75 3.59 20.07
C ASP A 83 -6.80 4.35 19.12
N LEU A 84 -6.72 3.97 17.83
CA LEU A 84 -5.96 4.71 16.81
C LEU A 84 -6.37 6.19 16.69
N MET A 85 -7.65 6.51 16.90
CA MET A 85 -8.17 7.87 16.75
C MET A 85 -7.69 8.80 17.88
N ASP A 86 -7.34 8.22 19.03
CA ASP A 86 -6.90 8.95 20.23
C ASP A 86 -5.39 9.23 20.24
N LEU A 87 -4.62 8.62 19.31
CA LEU A 87 -3.16 8.79 19.22
C LEU A 87 -2.72 10.14 18.64
N GLY A 88 -3.66 10.96 18.15
CA GLY A 88 -3.37 12.31 17.66
C GLY A 88 -2.61 12.39 16.33
N LEU A 89 -2.32 11.25 15.69
CA LEU A 89 -1.71 11.15 14.36
C LEU A 89 -2.78 11.09 13.27
N PRO A 90 -2.48 11.51 12.02
CA PRO A 90 -3.29 11.19 10.87
C PRO A 90 -3.56 9.68 10.78
N VAL A 91 -4.78 9.31 10.40
CA VAL A 91 -5.16 7.90 10.21
C VAL A 91 -5.51 7.65 8.75
N GLU A 92 -4.94 6.60 8.17
CA GLU A 92 -5.33 6.05 6.88
C GLU A 92 -6.39 4.97 7.05
N VAL A 93 -7.59 5.26 6.58
CA VAL A 93 -8.76 4.39 6.65
C VAL A 93 -8.72 3.39 5.49
N ASN A 94 -8.66 2.11 5.84
CA ASN A 94 -8.75 0.98 4.91
C ASN A 94 -10.04 0.14 5.09
N ASP A 95 -10.80 0.39 6.15
CA ASP A 95 -12.14 -0.17 6.39
C ASP A 95 -13.09 0.97 6.82
N LEU A 96 -14.19 1.17 6.09
CA LEU A 96 -15.11 2.29 6.34
C LEU A 96 -15.77 2.25 7.72
N THR A 97 -15.77 1.10 8.41
CA THR A 97 -16.25 1.03 9.81
C THR A 97 -15.41 1.88 10.77
N ALA A 98 -14.16 2.19 10.43
CA ALA A 98 -13.32 3.11 11.19
C ALA A 98 -13.90 4.52 11.25
N LEU A 99 -14.66 4.95 10.24
CA LEU A 99 -15.30 6.27 10.22
C LEU A 99 -16.33 6.45 11.33
N ARG A 100 -16.81 5.37 11.97
CA ARG A 100 -17.63 5.45 13.17
C ARG A 100 -16.90 6.07 14.37
N HIS A 101 -15.59 5.87 14.43
CA HIS A 101 -14.73 6.34 15.50
C HIS A 101 -14.03 7.66 15.15
N MET A 102 -14.02 8.05 13.88
CA MET A 102 -13.44 9.29 13.42
C MET A 102 -14.25 10.50 13.90
N PRO A 103 -13.64 11.45 14.65
CA PRO A 103 -14.31 12.69 15.01
C PRO A 103 -14.74 13.47 13.77
N VAL A 104 -15.93 14.08 13.82
CA VAL A 104 -16.45 14.90 12.71
C VAL A 104 -15.47 16.04 12.41
N GLY A 105 -15.09 16.17 11.13
CA GLY A 105 -14.19 17.21 10.67
C GLY A 105 -12.69 16.93 10.91
N ARG A 106 -12.33 15.81 11.55
CA ARG A 106 -10.93 15.39 11.65
C ARG A 106 -10.40 15.01 10.25
N PRO A 107 -9.30 15.60 9.78
CA PRO A 107 -8.65 15.18 8.55
C PRO A 107 -8.18 13.72 8.62
N PHE A 108 -8.43 12.94 7.57
CA PHE A 108 -7.95 11.56 7.46
C PHE A 108 -7.55 11.22 6.03
N TRP A 109 -6.82 10.11 5.87
CA TRP A 109 -6.45 9.57 4.56
C TRP A 109 -7.27 8.33 4.25
N VAL A 110 -7.39 7.99 2.97
CA VAL A 110 -8.08 6.80 2.50
C VAL A 110 -7.09 5.93 1.74
N GLY A 111 -6.95 4.68 2.18
CA GLY A 111 -6.07 3.73 1.55
C GLY A 111 -6.69 3.06 0.32
N PRO A 112 -5.88 2.32 -0.48
CA PRO A 112 -6.28 1.75 -1.76
C PRO A 112 -7.29 0.60 -1.66
N LEU A 113 -7.57 0.11 -0.45
CA LEU A 113 -8.53 -0.96 -0.21
C LEU A 113 -9.97 -0.45 -0.03
N VAL A 114 -10.17 0.86 -0.02
CA VAL A 114 -11.49 1.48 -0.09
C VAL A 114 -11.86 1.72 -1.55
N ASN A 115 -13.03 1.21 -1.96
CA ASN A 115 -13.52 1.20 -3.33
C ASN A 115 -13.95 2.59 -3.86
N VAL A 116 -12.99 3.50 -4.06
CA VAL A 116 -13.21 4.83 -4.64
C VAL A 116 -13.14 4.76 -6.16
N TYR A 117 -14.22 4.31 -6.80
CA TYR A 117 -14.29 4.13 -8.26
C TYR A 117 -14.99 5.27 -9.03
N ASN A 118 -15.56 6.24 -8.34
CA ASN A 118 -16.32 7.33 -8.97
C ASN A 118 -16.27 8.62 -8.14
N GLU A 119 -16.62 9.75 -8.74
CA GLU A 119 -16.56 11.05 -8.06
C GLU A 119 -17.60 11.16 -6.93
N GLY A 120 -18.68 10.38 -6.96
CA GLY A 120 -19.68 10.32 -5.90
C GLY A 120 -19.08 9.83 -4.58
N THR A 121 -18.36 8.70 -4.62
CA THR A 121 -17.65 8.16 -3.45
C THR A 121 -16.58 9.13 -2.97
N LEU A 122 -15.80 9.71 -3.89
CA LEU A 122 -14.77 10.70 -3.56
C LEU A 122 -15.35 11.93 -2.85
N ARG A 123 -16.44 12.51 -3.38
CA ARG A 123 -17.16 13.64 -2.73
C ARG A 123 -17.70 13.28 -1.36
N TRP A 124 -18.23 12.08 -1.20
CA TRP A 124 -18.74 11.63 0.09
C TRP A 124 -17.62 11.53 1.13
N LEU A 125 -16.47 10.98 0.75
CA LEU A 125 -15.28 10.92 1.61
C LEU A 125 -14.73 12.31 1.94
N ALA A 126 -14.64 13.20 0.94
CA ALA A 126 -14.21 14.59 1.13
C ALA A 126 -15.10 15.32 2.16
N LYS A 127 -16.44 15.19 2.03
CA LYS A 127 -17.40 15.75 2.99
C LYS A 127 -17.27 15.19 4.41
N ARG A 128 -16.71 13.99 4.56
CA ARG A 128 -16.42 13.38 5.87
C ARG A 128 -15.10 13.87 6.47
N GLY A 129 -14.23 14.50 5.69
CA GLY A 129 -12.91 14.98 6.13
C GLY A 129 -11.72 14.28 5.47
N ALA A 130 -11.92 13.48 4.43
CA ALA A 130 -10.80 12.90 3.69
C ALA A 130 -10.01 14.01 2.99
N VAL A 131 -8.69 14.07 3.22
CA VAL A 131 -7.77 15.03 2.58
C VAL A 131 -6.84 14.39 1.57
N ARG A 132 -6.77 13.05 1.60
CA ARG A 132 -5.93 12.24 0.71
C ARG A 132 -6.61 10.91 0.42
N VAL A 133 -6.57 10.46 -0.82
CA VAL A 133 -7.13 9.19 -1.26
C VAL A 133 -6.15 8.50 -2.19
N CYS A 134 -5.66 7.33 -1.78
CA CYS A 134 -5.00 6.41 -2.69
C CYS A 134 -6.08 5.59 -3.39
N LEU A 135 -6.13 5.70 -4.71
CA LEU A 135 -7.12 5.01 -5.51
C LEU A 135 -6.86 3.50 -5.56
N PRO A 136 -7.91 2.69 -5.75
CA PRO A 136 -7.76 1.26 -6.04
C PRO A 136 -6.83 1.01 -7.23
N PRO A 137 -5.88 0.06 -7.13
CA PRO A 137 -4.82 -0.14 -8.11
C PRO A 137 -5.30 -0.61 -9.50
N GLU A 138 -6.51 -1.15 -9.57
CA GLU A 138 -7.10 -1.71 -10.79
C GLU A 138 -7.74 -0.66 -11.71
N LEU A 139 -7.75 0.62 -11.29
CA LEU A 139 -8.38 1.68 -12.07
C LEU A 139 -7.57 2.06 -13.32
N PRO A 140 -8.21 2.14 -14.49
CA PRO A 140 -7.54 2.59 -15.71
C PRO A 140 -7.23 4.08 -15.67
N LEU A 141 -6.22 4.50 -16.43
CA LEU A 141 -5.71 5.88 -16.46
C LEU A 141 -6.82 6.92 -16.71
N ALA A 142 -7.80 6.62 -17.55
CA ALA A 142 -8.93 7.52 -17.81
C ALA A 142 -9.80 7.77 -16.57
N SER A 143 -10.01 6.73 -15.75
CA SER A 143 -10.74 6.85 -14.48
C SER A 143 -9.91 7.60 -13.44
N VAL A 144 -8.61 7.29 -13.36
CA VAL A 144 -7.64 8.02 -12.52
C VAL A 144 -7.68 9.52 -12.83
N ALA A 145 -7.61 9.91 -14.11
CA ALA A 145 -7.64 11.31 -14.51
C ALA A 145 -8.96 12.01 -14.14
N THR A 146 -10.08 11.30 -14.22
CA THR A 146 -11.39 11.83 -13.79
C THR A 146 -11.42 12.07 -12.29
N LEU A 147 -10.94 11.10 -11.51
CA LEU A 147 -10.90 11.19 -10.05
C LEU A 147 -9.86 12.20 -9.54
N ALA A 148 -8.72 12.33 -10.20
CA ALA A 148 -7.69 13.31 -9.85
C ALA A 148 -8.16 14.75 -10.07
N ARG A 149 -8.88 15.04 -11.17
CA ARG A 149 -9.54 16.33 -11.38
C ARG A 149 -10.58 16.61 -10.30
N ALA A 150 -11.49 15.67 -10.04
CA ALA A 150 -12.48 15.82 -8.98
C ALA A 150 -11.84 15.98 -7.60
N GLY A 151 -10.73 15.30 -7.32
CA GLY A 151 -9.95 15.46 -6.10
C GLY A 151 -9.41 16.89 -5.96
N THR A 152 -8.86 17.45 -7.04
CA THR A 152 -8.38 18.84 -7.08
C THR A 152 -9.50 19.83 -6.75
N ASP A 153 -10.68 19.68 -7.37
CA ASP A 153 -11.85 20.54 -7.11
C ASP A 153 -12.33 20.48 -5.64
N LEU A 154 -12.08 19.36 -4.96
CA LEU A 154 -12.47 19.11 -3.58
C LEU A 154 -11.35 19.42 -2.57
N GLY A 155 -10.14 19.77 -3.01
CA GLY A 155 -8.97 19.89 -2.14
C GLY A 155 -8.48 18.56 -1.56
N VAL A 156 -8.73 17.45 -2.26
CA VAL A 156 -8.31 16.09 -1.87
C VAL A 156 -7.16 15.63 -2.75
N ALA A 157 -6.02 15.32 -2.14
CA ALA A 157 -4.87 14.78 -2.84
C ALA A 157 -5.15 13.36 -3.32
N VAL A 158 -5.05 13.12 -4.63
CA VAL A 158 -5.26 11.79 -5.23
C VAL A 158 -3.92 11.11 -5.47
N GLU A 159 -3.76 9.90 -4.92
CA GLU A 159 -2.60 9.04 -5.12
C GLU A 159 -2.98 7.80 -5.93
N VAL A 160 -1.98 7.20 -6.58
CA VAL A 160 -2.15 5.93 -7.31
C VAL A 160 -1.07 4.94 -6.89
N TRP A 161 -1.35 3.66 -7.09
CA TRP A 161 -0.34 2.62 -6.89
C TRP A 161 0.84 2.79 -7.85
N GLY A 162 2.01 3.09 -7.30
CA GLY A 162 3.23 3.31 -8.05
C GLY A 162 4.08 2.05 -8.16
N HIS A 163 4.30 1.33 -7.06
CA HIS A 163 5.17 0.15 -7.05
C HIS A 163 4.79 -0.88 -5.99
N GLY A 164 4.98 -2.15 -6.33
CA GLY A 164 4.85 -3.30 -5.42
C GLY A 164 3.71 -4.23 -5.84
N ARG A 165 3.61 -5.38 -5.17
CA ARG A 165 2.51 -6.33 -5.40
C ARG A 165 1.16 -5.68 -5.06
N LEU A 166 0.21 -5.79 -5.98
CA LEU A 166 -1.11 -5.18 -5.86
C LEU A 166 -1.95 -5.91 -4.82
N PRO A 167 -2.55 -5.23 -3.84
CA PRO A 167 -3.57 -5.83 -2.98
C PRO A 167 -4.84 -6.12 -3.79
N LEU A 168 -5.21 -7.39 -3.93
CA LEU A 168 -6.35 -7.79 -4.77
C LEU A 168 -7.59 -8.14 -3.96
N ALA A 169 -7.44 -8.92 -2.89
CA ALA A 169 -8.57 -9.26 -2.02
C ALA A 169 -8.12 -9.63 -0.61
N LEU A 170 -9.05 -9.51 0.35
CA LEU A 170 -8.91 -10.05 1.70
C LEU A 170 -10.02 -11.07 1.98
N SER A 171 -9.67 -12.12 2.71
CA SER A 171 -10.57 -13.21 3.07
C SER A 171 -10.75 -13.33 4.58
N GLY A 172 -11.90 -13.85 5.02
CA GLY A 172 -12.06 -14.29 6.41
C GLY A 172 -11.14 -15.48 6.77
N ARG A 173 -10.64 -16.20 5.76
CA ARG A 173 -9.77 -17.38 5.90
C ARG A 173 -8.32 -17.03 5.55
N CYS A 174 -7.38 -17.68 6.25
CA CYS A 174 -5.96 -17.48 6.02
C CYS A 174 -5.44 -18.51 5.01
N TYR A 175 -4.99 -18.04 3.84
CA TYR A 175 -4.41 -18.86 2.78
C TYR A 175 -3.15 -19.57 3.27
N HIS A 176 -2.26 -18.84 3.96
CA HIS A 176 -1.04 -19.41 4.55
C HIS A 176 -1.35 -20.51 5.56
N ALA A 177 -2.31 -20.30 6.46
CA ALA A 177 -2.69 -21.35 7.41
C ALA A 177 -3.22 -22.58 6.65
N ARG A 178 -4.08 -22.37 5.65
CA ARG A 178 -4.67 -23.46 4.87
C ARG A 178 -3.64 -24.27 4.09
N LEU A 179 -2.61 -23.62 3.52
CA LEU A 179 -1.51 -24.27 2.79
C LEU A 179 -0.68 -25.19 3.69
N HIS A 180 -0.68 -24.94 5.01
CA HIS A 180 0.00 -25.77 6.00
C HIS A 180 -0.97 -26.61 6.84
N ASP A 181 -2.19 -26.84 6.33
CA ASP A 181 -3.27 -27.60 7.01
C ASP A 181 -3.59 -27.12 8.44
N ARG A 182 -3.46 -25.80 8.67
CA ARG A 182 -3.78 -25.12 9.93
C ARG A 182 -5.06 -24.30 9.81
N ALA A 183 -5.75 -24.09 10.93
CA ALA A 183 -6.79 -23.09 11.05
C ALA A 183 -6.19 -21.69 11.25
N LYS A 184 -6.92 -20.62 10.89
CA LYS A 184 -6.47 -19.23 11.08
C LYS A 184 -6.11 -18.95 12.55
N ASP A 185 -6.90 -19.45 13.50
CA ASP A 185 -6.69 -19.19 14.92
C ASP A 185 -5.41 -19.84 15.45
N SER A 186 -5.05 -21.01 14.92
CA SER A 186 -3.81 -21.76 15.23
C SER A 186 -2.78 -21.72 14.10
N CYS A 187 -2.71 -20.64 13.33
CA CYS A 187 -1.84 -20.54 12.15
C CYS A 187 -0.33 -20.58 12.46
N GLN A 188 0.05 -20.39 13.73
CA GLN A 188 1.46 -20.30 14.18
C GLN A 188 2.27 -19.25 13.42
N PHE A 189 1.60 -18.20 12.91
CA PHE A 189 2.24 -17.08 12.22
C PHE A 189 3.09 -17.46 11.01
N VAL A 190 2.79 -18.60 10.37
CA VAL A 190 3.56 -19.17 9.25
C VAL A 190 3.78 -18.22 8.06
N CYS A 191 2.98 -17.15 7.93
CA CYS A 191 3.24 -16.09 6.94
C CYS A 191 4.52 -15.29 7.19
N GLU A 192 5.22 -15.49 8.32
CA GLU A 192 6.56 -14.94 8.56
C GLU A 192 7.62 -15.59 7.65
N GLU A 193 7.39 -16.84 7.20
CA GLU A 193 8.32 -17.59 6.34
C GLU A 193 8.43 -16.98 4.93
N ASP A 194 7.44 -16.17 4.53
CA ASP A 194 7.30 -15.59 3.19
C ASP A 194 7.29 -14.04 3.27
N PRO A 195 8.46 -13.38 3.46
CA PRO A 195 8.54 -11.95 3.81
C PRO A 195 8.05 -11.00 2.70
N ASP A 196 7.96 -11.45 1.45
CA ASP A 196 7.39 -10.71 0.32
C ASP A 196 6.17 -11.43 -0.30
N GLY A 197 5.54 -12.29 0.50
CA GLY A 197 4.41 -13.13 0.10
C GLY A 197 4.84 -14.40 -0.62
N ARG A 198 3.95 -15.38 -0.62
CA ARG A 198 4.16 -16.70 -1.21
C ARG A 198 3.49 -16.76 -2.58
N ASP A 199 4.26 -17.02 -3.63
CA ASP A 199 3.70 -17.26 -4.95
C ASP A 199 2.82 -18.53 -4.95
N VAL A 200 1.72 -18.46 -5.69
CA VAL A 200 0.80 -19.58 -5.92
C VAL A 200 0.56 -19.77 -7.41
N GLU A 201 0.44 -21.02 -7.80
CA GLU A 201 0.26 -21.45 -9.18
C GLU A 201 -1.16 -21.96 -9.41
N THR A 202 -1.57 -21.95 -10.68
CA THR A 202 -2.75 -22.69 -11.13
C THR A 202 -2.52 -24.20 -11.08
N LEU A 203 -3.56 -25.01 -11.32
CA LEU A 203 -3.41 -26.47 -11.44
C LEU A 203 -2.50 -26.87 -12.62
N ASP A 204 -2.40 -26.02 -13.63
CA ASP A 204 -1.54 -26.20 -14.80
C ASP A 204 -0.12 -25.62 -14.60
N GLY A 205 0.26 -25.31 -13.36
CA GLY A 205 1.60 -24.83 -13.00
C GLY A 205 1.90 -23.40 -13.45
N GLN A 206 0.89 -22.61 -13.84
CA GLN A 206 1.10 -21.23 -14.25
C GLN A 206 1.17 -20.28 -13.05
N PRO A 207 2.17 -19.38 -12.97
CA PRO A 207 2.19 -18.32 -11.96
C PRO A 207 0.91 -17.50 -12.00
N PHE A 208 0.25 -17.33 -10.86
CA PHE A 208 -1.07 -16.70 -10.83
C PHE A 208 -1.14 -15.53 -9.85
N LEU A 209 -0.97 -15.82 -8.56
CA LEU A 209 -1.09 -14.83 -7.48
C LEU A 209 0.07 -14.99 -6.50
N ALA A 210 0.18 -14.03 -5.58
CA ALA A 210 0.81 -14.29 -4.30
C ALA A 210 -0.23 -14.27 -3.18
N VAL A 211 0.07 -14.94 -2.09
CA VAL A 211 -0.72 -14.89 -0.86
C VAL A 211 0.11 -14.32 0.27
N ASN A 212 -0.56 -13.73 1.25
CA ASN A 212 0.05 -13.20 2.48
C ASN A 212 -0.99 -13.22 3.61
N GLY A 213 -0.92 -14.24 4.47
CA GLY A 213 -1.96 -14.47 5.47
C GLY A 213 -3.35 -14.60 4.85
N ILE A 214 -4.21 -13.62 5.09
CA ILE A 214 -5.59 -13.56 4.59
C ILE A 214 -5.74 -12.83 3.25
N GLN A 215 -4.66 -12.27 2.73
CA GLN A 215 -4.63 -11.41 1.56
C GLN A 215 -4.18 -12.19 0.32
N THR A 216 -4.79 -11.90 -0.82
CA THR A 216 -4.25 -12.21 -2.15
C THR A 216 -3.65 -10.96 -2.77
N LEU A 217 -2.54 -11.16 -3.47
CA LEU A 217 -1.71 -10.16 -4.10
C LEU A 217 -1.46 -10.53 -5.55
N SER A 218 -1.14 -9.57 -6.40
CA SER A 218 -0.61 -9.88 -7.74
C SER A 218 0.69 -10.70 -7.63
N GLN A 219 0.87 -11.66 -8.56
CA GLN A 219 2.13 -12.38 -8.68
C GLN A 219 3.24 -11.47 -9.24
N SER A 220 2.93 -10.66 -10.25
CA SER A 220 3.83 -9.62 -10.74
C SER A 220 3.87 -8.43 -9.79
N THR A 221 4.96 -7.67 -9.84
CA THR A 221 5.05 -6.38 -9.17
C THR A 221 4.56 -5.28 -10.11
N ALA A 222 3.56 -4.51 -9.67
CA ALA A 222 3.12 -3.34 -10.42
C ALA A 222 4.20 -2.26 -10.41
N THR A 223 4.31 -1.52 -11.51
CA THR A 223 5.22 -0.38 -11.63
C THR A 223 4.59 0.70 -12.51
N ALA A 224 4.64 1.96 -12.08
CA ALA A 224 4.17 3.11 -12.85
C ALA A 224 5.29 3.76 -13.68
N ALA A 225 6.44 3.08 -13.84
CA ALA A 225 7.64 3.64 -14.47
C ALA A 225 7.40 4.28 -15.85
N HIS A 226 6.53 3.68 -16.67
CA HIS A 226 6.17 4.15 -18.01
C HIS A 226 5.02 5.16 -18.03
N GLN A 227 4.32 5.34 -16.90
CA GLN A 227 3.10 6.14 -16.82
C GLN A 227 3.30 7.43 -16.01
N VAL A 228 4.52 7.74 -15.55
CA VAL A 228 4.80 8.91 -14.69
C VAL A 228 4.34 10.23 -15.32
N GLU A 229 4.59 10.45 -16.62
CA GLU A 229 4.16 11.67 -17.32
C GLU A 229 2.64 11.73 -17.41
N ALA A 230 2.00 10.65 -17.86
CA ALA A 230 0.56 10.58 -18.01
C ALA A 230 -0.19 10.75 -16.66
N LEU A 231 0.34 10.17 -15.59
CA LEU A 231 -0.20 10.34 -14.23
C LEU A 231 -0.01 11.77 -13.71
N ARG A 232 1.13 12.40 -14.03
CA ARG A 232 1.36 13.81 -13.70
C ARG A 232 0.40 14.73 -14.43
N GLU A 233 0.21 14.53 -15.73
CA GLU A 233 -0.76 15.26 -16.56
C GLU A 233 -2.20 15.04 -16.08
N ALA A 234 -2.52 13.84 -15.61
CA ALA A 234 -3.81 13.53 -15.00
C ALA A 234 -4.07 14.27 -13.67
N GLY A 235 -3.06 14.92 -13.08
CA GLY A 235 -3.18 15.63 -11.80
C GLY A 235 -2.94 14.75 -10.56
N VAL A 236 -2.31 13.58 -10.72
CA VAL A 236 -1.98 12.72 -9.59
C VAL A 236 -0.96 13.39 -8.67
N SER A 237 -1.28 13.41 -7.38
CA SER A 237 -0.49 14.08 -6.35
C SER A 237 0.72 13.25 -5.91
N ALA A 238 0.59 11.93 -5.81
CA ALA A 238 1.66 11.05 -5.35
C ALA A 238 1.59 9.64 -5.96
N LEU A 239 2.75 8.98 -6.02
CA LEU A 239 2.83 7.53 -6.24
C LEU A 239 2.96 6.81 -4.89
N ARG A 240 2.15 5.77 -4.70
CA ARG A 240 2.23 4.85 -3.57
C ARG A 240 3.25 3.75 -3.84
N LEU A 241 4.26 3.63 -2.99
CA LEU A 241 5.22 2.53 -3.02
C LEU A 241 4.94 1.58 -1.85
N SER A 242 4.66 0.31 -2.16
CA SER A 242 4.46 -0.73 -1.14
C SER A 242 5.79 -1.28 -0.66
N PRO A 243 6.03 -1.35 0.65
CA PRO A 243 7.22 -1.94 1.22
C PRO A 243 7.53 -3.34 0.68
N GLN A 244 8.83 -3.62 0.58
CA GLN A 244 9.41 -4.93 0.26
C GLN A 244 10.59 -5.19 1.21
N SER A 245 10.85 -6.45 1.52
CA SER A 245 11.88 -6.87 2.48
C SER A 245 13.31 -6.54 2.05
N ARG A 246 13.57 -6.40 0.74
CA ARG A 246 14.90 -6.11 0.18
C ARG A 246 14.82 -5.04 -0.90
N GLY A 247 15.86 -4.20 -1.01
CA GLY A 247 16.00 -3.23 -2.10
C GLY A 247 15.02 -2.07 -2.07
N PHE A 248 14.25 -1.89 -0.99
CA PHE A 248 13.17 -0.92 -0.97
C PHE A 248 13.66 0.52 -0.88
N ALA A 249 14.72 0.79 -0.11
CA ALA A 249 15.30 2.14 -0.04
C ALA A 249 15.84 2.59 -1.41
N GLU A 250 16.50 1.66 -2.12
CA GLU A 250 16.98 1.85 -3.48
C GLU A 250 15.80 2.08 -4.45
N THR A 251 14.72 1.31 -4.31
CA THR A 251 13.49 1.49 -5.09
C THR A 251 12.91 2.89 -4.91
N VAL A 252 12.83 3.39 -3.66
CA VAL A 252 12.36 4.75 -3.38
C VAL A 252 13.26 5.80 -4.04
N ALA A 253 14.59 5.63 -3.95
CA ALA A 253 15.54 6.54 -4.58
C ALA A 253 15.43 6.53 -6.12
N LEU A 254 15.26 5.35 -6.72
CA LEU A 254 15.05 5.19 -8.16
C LEU A 254 13.78 5.90 -8.64
N TYR A 255 12.67 5.74 -7.91
CA TYR A 255 11.44 6.46 -8.19
C TYR A 255 11.60 7.97 -8.04
N HIS A 256 12.31 8.44 -7.01
CA HIS A 256 12.58 9.86 -6.84
C HIS A 256 13.31 10.45 -8.05
N ARG A 257 14.39 9.80 -8.52
CA ARG A 257 15.12 10.22 -9.74
C ARG A 257 14.22 10.21 -10.97
N ARG A 258 13.36 9.19 -11.10
CA ARG A 258 12.36 9.12 -12.18
C ARG A 258 11.37 10.28 -12.14
N LEU A 259 10.90 10.68 -10.95
CA LEU A 259 9.99 11.82 -10.78
C LEU A 259 10.67 13.17 -11.02
N ALA A 260 11.99 13.25 -10.80
CA ALA A 260 12.83 14.40 -11.10
C ALA A 260 13.22 14.50 -12.59
N GLY A 261 12.96 13.46 -13.39
CA GLY A 261 13.35 13.40 -14.81
C GLY A 261 14.82 13.02 -15.05
N GLU A 262 15.52 12.56 -14.02
CA GLU A 262 16.94 12.16 -14.09
C GLU A 262 17.14 10.76 -14.68
N THR A 263 16.10 9.94 -14.70
CA THR A 263 16.13 8.55 -15.16
C THR A 263 14.93 8.29 -16.07
N GLY A 264 15.14 7.61 -17.19
CA GLY A 264 14.07 7.24 -18.12
C GLY A 264 13.19 6.09 -17.62
N ALA A 265 12.01 5.91 -18.22
CA ALA A 265 11.08 4.84 -17.83
C ALA A 265 11.69 3.43 -17.94
N GLY A 266 12.34 3.12 -19.07
CA GLY A 266 12.97 1.82 -19.31
C GLY A 266 14.19 1.55 -18.43
N GLU A 267 14.95 2.59 -18.08
CA GLU A 267 16.08 2.48 -17.15
C GLU A 267 15.60 2.18 -15.72
N LEU A 268 14.58 2.90 -15.25
CA LEU A 268 13.92 2.58 -13.98
C LEU A 268 13.39 1.14 -13.98
N ALA A 269 12.61 0.75 -15.00
CA ALA A 269 12.05 -0.58 -15.08
C ALA A 269 13.13 -1.68 -15.06
N SER A 270 14.25 -1.47 -15.76
CA SER A 270 15.37 -2.40 -15.77
C SER A 270 16.04 -2.51 -14.39
N ALA A 271 16.26 -1.38 -13.72
CA ALA A 271 16.85 -1.35 -12.38
C ALA A 271 15.95 -2.02 -11.32
N LEU A 272 14.62 -1.87 -11.43
CA LEU A 272 13.67 -2.48 -10.50
C LEU A 272 13.65 -4.01 -10.57
N ARG A 273 13.89 -4.62 -11.74
CA ARG A 273 13.85 -6.08 -11.93
C ARG A 273 14.80 -6.86 -11.00
N VAL A 274 15.88 -6.22 -10.55
CA VAL A 274 16.87 -6.82 -9.63
C VAL A 274 16.25 -7.07 -8.24
N TRP A 275 15.32 -6.22 -7.83
CA TRP A 275 14.73 -6.27 -6.48
C TRP A 275 13.38 -6.97 -6.47
N VAL A 276 12.65 -6.94 -7.58
CA VAL A 276 11.29 -7.50 -7.68
C VAL A 276 11.31 -9.03 -7.54
N PRO A 277 10.41 -9.61 -6.71
CA PRO A 277 10.25 -11.06 -6.63
C PRO A 277 9.97 -11.67 -8.01
N GLY A 278 10.78 -12.64 -8.42
CA GLY A 278 10.68 -13.28 -9.74
C GLY A 278 11.00 -12.39 -10.95
N GLY A 279 11.41 -11.12 -10.74
CA GLY A 279 11.73 -10.16 -11.81
C GLY A 279 10.55 -9.77 -12.72
N ALA A 280 9.32 -10.15 -12.35
CA ALA A 280 8.12 -9.94 -13.16
C ALA A 280 7.48 -8.58 -12.86
N LEU A 281 7.50 -7.68 -13.84
CA LEU A 281 6.84 -6.38 -13.78
C LEU A 281 5.51 -6.39 -14.52
N SER A 282 4.61 -5.51 -14.09
CA SER A 282 3.32 -5.28 -14.75
C SER A 282 2.90 -3.82 -14.62
N ASP A 283 2.14 -3.32 -15.58
CA ASP A 283 1.56 -1.97 -15.58
C ASP A 283 0.18 -1.91 -16.28
N GLY A 284 -0.39 -3.08 -16.53
CA GLY A 284 -1.51 -3.22 -17.43
C GLY A 284 -2.85 -2.69 -16.91
N PHE A 285 -3.02 -2.44 -15.61
CA PHE A 285 -4.26 -1.80 -15.14
C PHE A 285 -4.40 -0.36 -15.63
N LEU A 286 -3.30 0.39 -15.72
CA LEU A 286 -3.36 1.79 -16.15
C LEU A 286 -3.63 1.91 -17.64
N THR A 287 -2.96 1.11 -18.47
CA THR A 287 -2.94 1.28 -19.94
C THR A 287 -3.05 -0.01 -20.75
N GLY A 288 -3.03 -1.18 -20.11
CA GLY A 288 -3.00 -2.48 -20.78
C GLY A 288 -4.36 -3.18 -20.84
N PRO A 289 -4.42 -4.35 -21.50
CA PRO A 289 -5.65 -5.14 -21.62
C PRO A 289 -6.00 -5.93 -20.35
N ALA A 290 -5.01 -6.21 -19.49
CA ALA A 290 -5.19 -6.91 -18.22
C ALA A 290 -4.17 -6.43 -17.19
N GLY A 291 -4.47 -6.52 -15.90
CA GLY A 291 -3.60 -6.04 -14.82
C GLY A 291 -2.18 -6.63 -14.85
N ALA A 292 -2.03 -7.90 -15.25
CA ALA A 292 -0.74 -8.59 -15.35
C ALA A 292 0.05 -8.26 -16.63
N SER A 293 -0.50 -7.48 -17.57
CA SER A 293 0.22 -7.09 -18.77
C SER A 293 1.41 -6.18 -18.45
N TRP A 294 2.43 -6.24 -19.30
CA TRP A 294 3.65 -5.44 -19.20
C TRP A 294 3.90 -4.68 -20.51
N SER A 295 4.01 -3.35 -20.45
CA SER A 295 4.22 -2.50 -21.64
C SER A 295 5.69 -2.29 -22.02
N GLY A 296 6.64 -2.53 -21.10
CA GLY A 296 8.07 -2.28 -21.32
C GLY A 296 8.81 -3.42 -22.03
N ALA A 297 8.25 -3.90 -23.15
CA ALA A 297 8.90 -4.85 -24.05
C ALA A 297 10.00 -4.18 -24.89
#